data_AF-A0A8T5EW27-F1
#
_entry.id   AF-A0A8T5EW27-F1
#
_cell.length_a   1.000
_cell.length_b   1.000
_cell.length_c   1.000
_cell.angle_alpha   90.00
_cell.angle_beta   90.00
_cell.angle_gamma   90.00
#
_symmetry.space_group_name_H-M   'P 1'
#
loop_
_entity.id
_entity.type
_entity.pdbx_description
1 polymer ?
#
loop_
_entity_poly.entity_id
_entity_poly.type
_entity_poly.pdbx_seq_one_letter_code
_entity_poly.pdbx_strand_id
1 'polypeptide(L)'
;MKLNKHLLQINRNFIICFIASASLSAVAAQLLANYDNYLTTTITIIIGYVIYFGLFSSLFYIDNRKRYKTMESKLIKKELLKLISSFGVGEIIYLGIRWPSLYYFLEIGIEPYLASIISEIIATTCYMISVTIFLRKTKAF
;
A
#
# COMPACT_ATOMS: atom_id res chain seq x y z
N MET A 1 3.63 10.97 -26.85
CA MET A 1 3.05 11.10 -25.51
C MET A 1 4.14 11.61 -24.56
N LYS A 2 4.09 12.86 -24.08
CA LYS A 2 5.12 13.37 -23.14
C LYS A 2 4.95 12.65 -21.80
N LEU A 3 5.88 11.77 -21.46
CA LEU A 3 5.91 11.02 -20.20
C LEU A 3 6.07 12.02 -19.04
N ASN A 4 5.05 12.18 -18.20
CA ASN A 4 5.10 13.10 -17.07
C ASN A 4 6.02 12.51 -15.98
N LYS A 5 7.18 13.14 -15.77
CA LYS A 5 8.21 12.67 -14.81
C LYS A 5 7.66 12.44 -13.40
N HIS A 6 6.65 13.23 -12.99
CA HIS A 6 6.01 13.09 -11.68
C HIS A 6 5.20 11.79 -11.56
N LEU A 7 4.47 11.41 -12.62
CA LEU A 7 3.74 10.13 -12.65
C LEU A 7 4.71 8.94 -12.60
N LEU A 8 5.87 9.05 -13.25
CA LEU A 8 6.89 8.00 -13.24
C LEU A 8 7.53 7.82 -11.85
N GLN A 9 7.84 8.91 -11.15
CA GLN A 9 8.42 8.88 -9.81
C GLN A 9 7.45 8.31 -8.78
N ILE A 10 6.18 8.72 -8.84
CA ILE A 10 5.13 8.17 -7.99
C ILE A 10 4.99 6.67 -8.21
N ASN A 11 4.94 6.21 -9.47
CA ASN A 11 4.83 4.78 -9.77
C ASN A 11 6.04 3.97 -9.27
N ARG A 12 7.27 4.51 -9.38
CA ARG A 12 8.48 3.87 -8.86
C ARG A 12 8.42 3.71 -7.34
N ASN A 13 8.03 4.77 -6.64
CA ASN A 13 7.97 4.74 -5.18
C ASN A 13 6.92 3.75 -4.68
N PHE A 14 5.79 3.62 -5.38
CA PHE A 14 4.80 2.58 -5.09
C PHE A 14 5.39 1.19 -5.16
N ILE A 15 6.09 0.84 -6.25
CA ILE A 15 6.70 -0.49 -6.42
C ILE A 15 7.70 -0.79 -5.29
N ILE A 16 8.54 0.17 -4.93
CA ILE A 16 9.52 0.00 -3.83
C ILE A 16 8.80 -0.26 -2.50
N CYS A 17 7.76 0.53 -2.19
CA CYS A 17 7.00 0.37 -0.95
C CYS A 17 6.25 -0.95 -0.91
N PHE A 18 5.65 -1.38 -2.02
CA PHE A 18 4.96 -2.67 -2.13
C PHE A 18 5.91 -3.83 -1.89
N ILE A 19 7.06 -3.87 -2.57
CA ILE A 19 8.03 -4.98 -2.41
C ILE A 19 8.52 -5.03 -0.96
N ALA A 20 8.94 -3.90 -0.39
CA ALA A 20 9.44 -3.85 0.98
C ALA A 20 8.37 -4.26 2.01
N SER A 21 7.15 -3.75 1.85
CA SER A 21 6.02 -4.10 2.71
C SER A 21 5.65 -5.59 2.60
N ALA A 22 5.56 -6.12 1.38
CA ALA A 22 5.24 -7.52 1.12
C ALA A 22 6.27 -8.46 1.76
N SER A 23 7.56 -8.19 1.57
CA SER A 23 8.64 -9.00 2.14
C SER A 23 8.64 -8.95 3.66
N LEU A 24 8.56 -7.77 4.27
CA LEU A 24 8.65 -7.64 5.72
C LEU A 24 7.38 -8.10 6.44
N SER A 25 6.19 -7.90 5.86
CA SER A 25 4.95 -8.46 6.39
C SER A 25 4.92 -9.99 6.27
N ALA A 26 5.49 -10.58 5.22
CA ALA A 26 5.62 -12.04 5.13
C ALA A 26 6.55 -12.61 6.21
N VAL A 27 7.67 -11.94 6.49
CA VAL A 27 8.54 -12.30 7.63
C VAL A 27 7.77 -12.18 8.94
N ALA A 28 6.99 -11.11 9.14
CA ALA A 28 6.18 -10.94 10.34
C ALA A 28 5.13 -12.06 10.49
N ALA A 29 4.45 -12.45 9.42
CA ALA A 29 3.51 -13.57 9.42
C ALA A 29 4.18 -14.87 9.87
N GLN A 30 5.40 -15.13 9.38
CA GLN A 30 6.18 -16.31 9.77
C GLN A 30 6.59 -16.28 11.25
N LEU A 31 7.00 -15.12 11.77
CA LEU A 31 7.34 -14.97 13.18
C LEU A 31 6.12 -15.14 14.10
N LEU A 32 4.93 -14.88 13.57
CA LEU A 32 3.65 -15.02 14.27
C LEU A 32 3.00 -16.39 14.08
N ALA A 33 3.65 -17.34 13.41
CA ALA A 33 3.06 -18.65 13.06
C ALA A 33 2.48 -19.45 14.23
N ASN A 34 2.98 -19.23 15.45
CA ASN A 34 2.54 -19.93 16.67
C ASN A 34 1.36 -19.25 17.39
N TYR A 35 0.89 -18.11 16.89
CA TYR A 35 -0.27 -17.41 17.42
C TYR A 35 -1.53 -17.75 16.61
N ASP A 36 -2.70 -17.44 17.18
CA ASP A 36 -3.98 -17.63 16.50
C ASP A 36 -4.02 -16.93 15.13
N ASN A 37 -4.62 -17.59 14.15
CA ASN A 37 -4.66 -17.11 12.77
C ASN A 37 -5.25 -15.68 12.64
N TYR A 38 -6.22 -15.30 13.47
CA TYR A 38 -6.79 -13.94 13.46
C TYR A 38 -5.79 -12.89 13.97
N LEU A 39 -4.98 -13.20 14.99
CA LEU A 39 -3.91 -12.33 15.51
C LEU A 39 -2.80 -12.21 14.47
N THR A 40 -2.33 -13.35 13.97
CA THR A 40 -1.31 -13.43 12.91
C THR A 40 -1.72 -12.59 11.71
N THR A 41 -2.95 -12.74 11.24
CA THR A 41 -3.49 -11.95 10.11
C THR A 41 -3.47 -10.46 10.41
N THR A 42 -4.06 -10.06 11.54
CA THR A 42 -4.26 -8.64 11.87
C THR A 42 -2.93 -7.92 12.10
N ILE A 43 -2.02 -8.52 12.88
CA ILE A 43 -0.72 -7.93 13.18
C ILE A 43 0.16 -7.89 11.93
N THR A 44 0.14 -8.93 11.09
CA THR A 44 0.85 -8.96 9.80
C THR A 44 0.45 -7.78 8.92
N ILE A 45 -0.85 -7.52 8.79
CA ILE A 45 -1.37 -6.42 7.97
C ILE A 45 -0.99 -5.08 8.59
N ILE A 46 -1.11 -4.90 9.90
CA ILE A 46 -0.70 -3.66 10.58
C ILE A 46 0.79 -3.37 10.31
N ILE A 47 1.66 -4.37 10.43
CA ILE A 47 3.09 -4.23 10.16
C ILE A 47 3.32 -3.82 8.70
N GLY A 48 2.65 -4.48 7.75
CA GLY A 48 2.68 -4.10 6.33
C GLY A 48 2.28 -2.64 6.12
N TYR A 49 1.18 -2.19 6.73
CA TYR A 49 0.72 -0.81 6.67
C TYR A 49 1.76 0.17 7.21
N VAL A 50 2.31 -0.07 8.40
CA VAL A 50 3.30 0.80 9.03
C VAL A 50 4.53 0.95 8.12
N ILE A 51 5.00 -0.16 7.54
CA ILE A 51 6.15 -0.15 6.63
C ILE A 51 5.83 0.58 5.33
N TYR A 52 4.71 0.24 4.69
CA TYR A 52 4.28 0.84 3.44
C TYR A 52 4.10 2.35 3.58
N PHE A 53 3.28 2.80 4.54
CA PHE A 53 3.03 4.24 4.74
C PHE A 53 4.26 4.98 5.24
N GLY A 54 5.11 4.34 6.07
CA GLY A 54 6.36 4.92 6.53
C GLY A 54 7.35 5.16 5.38
N LEU A 55 7.57 4.15 4.54
CA LEU A 55 8.44 4.25 3.36
C LEU A 55 7.87 5.21 2.33
N PHE A 56 6.58 5.10 2.02
CA PHE A 56 5.92 5.96 1.03
C PHE A 56 5.99 7.43 1.46
N SER A 57 5.67 7.75 2.71
CA SER A 57 5.74 9.11 3.24
C SER A 57 7.16 9.66 3.20
N SER A 58 8.15 8.82 3.53
CA SER A 58 9.57 9.21 3.52
C SER A 58 10.06 9.50 2.10
N LEU A 59 9.82 8.59 1.15
CA LEU A 59 10.20 8.75 -0.25
C LEU A 59 9.48 9.95 -0.89
N PHE A 60 8.17 10.07 -0.65
CA PHE A 60 7.38 11.19 -1.13
C PHE A 60 7.88 12.52 -0.59
N TYR A 61 8.26 12.59 0.70
CA TYR A 61 8.86 13.79 1.28
C TYR A 61 10.21 14.11 0.64
N ILE A 62 11.11 13.12 0.49
CA ILE A 62 12.45 13.34 -0.09
C ILE A 62 12.34 13.87 -1.52
N ASP A 63 11.48 13.27 -2.34
CA ASP A 63 11.30 13.65 -3.75
C ASP A 63 10.71 15.06 -3.90
N ASN A 64 9.86 15.49 -2.97
CA ASN A 64 9.20 16.80 -3.03
C ASN A 64 9.82 17.88 -2.13
N ARG A 65 10.80 17.54 -1.28
CA ARG A 65 11.41 18.45 -0.28
C ARG A 65 11.88 19.77 -0.89
N LYS A 66 12.54 19.72 -2.06
CA LYS A 66 13.04 20.94 -2.73
C LYS A 66 11.90 21.85 -3.18
N ARG A 67 10.79 21.28 -3.67
CA ARG A 67 9.58 22.00 -4.08
C ARG A 67 8.83 22.57 -2.87
N TYR A 68 8.74 21.80 -1.79
CA TYR A 68 8.05 22.21 -0.56
C TYR A 68 8.75 23.36 0.16
N LYS A 69 10.07 23.53 0.01
CA LYS A 69 10.77 24.70 0.57
C LYS A 69 10.30 26.03 -0.02
N THR A 70 9.79 26.04 -1.26
CA THR A 70 9.38 27.26 -1.97
C THR A 70 7.86 27.40 -2.05
N MET A 71 7.10 26.52 -1.40
CA MET A 71 5.64 26.41 -1.52
C MET A 71 4.95 26.83 -0.23
N GLU A 72 3.83 27.54 -0.32
CA GLU A 72 3.03 27.88 0.85
C GLU A 72 2.48 26.63 1.56
N SER A 73 2.51 26.64 2.90
CA SER A 73 2.02 25.53 3.73
C SER A 73 0.57 25.11 3.41
N LYS A 74 -0.29 26.08 3.04
CA LYS A 74 -1.69 25.81 2.65
C LYS A 74 -1.79 24.97 1.38
N LEU A 75 -0.90 25.19 0.42
CA LEU A 75 -0.85 24.42 -0.82
C LEU A 75 -0.32 23.00 -0.57
N ILE A 76 0.69 22.85 0.27
CA ILE A 76 1.24 21.53 0.66
C ILE A 76 0.17 20.69 1.35
N LYS A 77 -0.57 21.27 2.32
CA LYS A 77 -1.69 20.58 2.98
C LYS A 77 -2.77 20.12 2.00
N LYS A 78 -3.09 20.95 1.00
CA LYS A 78 -4.08 20.62 -0.04
C LYS A 78 -3.61 19.48 -0.93
N GLU A 79 -2.33 19.42 -1.30
CA GLU A 79 -1.76 18.29 -2.06
C GLU A 79 -1.79 16.99 -1.25
N LEU A 80 -1.38 17.02 0.03
CA LEU A 80 -1.41 15.85 0.90
C LEU A 80 -2.85 15.33 1.12
N LEU A 81 -3.82 16.23 1.33
CA LEU A 81 -5.23 15.86 1.45
C LEU A 81 -5.76 15.21 0.17
N LYS A 82 -5.42 15.75 -1.01
CA LYS A 82 -5.78 15.14 -2.29
C LYS A 82 -5.18 13.75 -2.45
N LEU A 83 -3.91 13.60 -2.09
CA LEU A 83 -3.20 12.32 -2.14
C LEU A 83 -3.89 11.26 -1.28
N ILE A 84 -4.15 11.57 -0.01
CA ILE A 84 -4.86 10.67 0.93
C ILE A 84 -6.27 10.35 0.43
N SER A 85 -7.02 11.35 -0.04
CA SER A 85 -8.38 11.14 -0.55
C SER A 85 -8.43 10.24 -1.78
N SER A 86 -7.38 10.29 -2.62
CA SER A 86 -7.31 9.47 -3.84
C SER A 86 -7.06 7.99 -3.53
N PHE A 87 -6.37 7.69 -2.43
CA PHE A 87 -6.08 6.30 -2.05
C PHE A 87 -7.20 5.66 -1.25
N GLY A 88 -7.99 6.45 -0.52
CA GLY A 88 -9.00 5.92 0.42
C GLY A 88 -9.95 4.86 -0.16
N VAL A 89 -10.42 5.01 -1.40
CA VAL A 89 -11.29 4.00 -2.04
C VAL A 89 -10.54 2.69 -2.33
N GLY A 90 -9.30 2.80 -2.81
CA GLY A 90 -8.46 1.64 -3.05
C GLY A 90 -8.13 0.90 -1.76
N GLU A 91 -7.80 1.62 -0.70
CA GLU A 91 -7.45 1.05 0.61
C GLU A 91 -8.56 0.19 1.22
N ILE A 92 -9.83 0.63 1.09
CA ILE A 92 -10.98 -0.17 1.55
C ILE A 92 -11.05 -1.50 0.81
N ILE A 93 -10.81 -1.49 -0.51
CA ILE A 93 -10.82 -2.70 -1.35
C ILE A 93 -9.62 -3.58 -1.01
N TYR A 94 -8.45 -2.99 -0.82
CA TYR A 94 -7.25 -3.71 -0.40
C TYR A 94 -7.51 -4.44 0.92
N LEU A 95 -7.97 -3.77 1.98
CA LEU A 95 -8.23 -4.40 3.28
C LEU A 95 -9.34 -5.46 3.20
N GLY A 96 -10.41 -5.14 2.48
CA GLY A 96 -11.55 -6.05 2.28
C GLY A 96 -11.20 -7.35 1.57
N ILE A 97 -10.07 -7.39 0.86
CA ILE A 97 -9.54 -8.61 0.21
C ILE A 97 -8.41 -9.20 1.04
N ARG A 98 -7.45 -8.37 1.47
CA ARG A 98 -6.20 -8.78 2.12
C ARG A 98 -6.44 -9.57 3.39
N TRP A 99 -7.30 -9.05 4.27
CA TRP A 99 -7.58 -9.67 5.56
C TRP A 99 -8.26 -11.03 5.41
N PRO A 100 -9.42 -11.15 4.72
CA PRO A 100 -10.07 -12.45 4.59
C PRO A 100 -9.24 -13.45 3.79
N SER A 101 -8.50 -13.02 2.75
CA SER A 101 -7.63 -13.94 2.00
C SER A 101 -6.49 -14.48 2.85
N LEU A 102 -5.79 -13.63 3.62
CA LEU A 102 -4.72 -14.10 4.50
C LEU A 102 -5.25 -15.04 5.57
N TYR A 103 -6.33 -14.63 6.25
CA TYR A 103 -6.96 -15.45 7.27
C TYR A 103 -7.35 -16.83 6.72
N TYR A 104 -8.03 -16.85 5.57
CA TYR A 104 -8.43 -18.09 4.92
C TYR A 104 -7.24 -18.98 4.55
N PHE A 105 -6.15 -18.41 4.01
CA PHE A 105 -4.95 -19.17 3.67
C PHE A 105 -4.28 -19.79 4.89
N LEU A 106 -4.25 -19.09 6.02
CA LEU A 106 -3.74 -19.65 7.27
C LEU A 106 -4.64 -20.78 7.80
N GLU A 107 -5.97 -20.63 7.72
CA GLU A 107 -6.93 -21.67 8.15
C GLU A 107 -6.81 -22.98 7.37
N ILE A 108 -6.52 -22.91 6.07
CA ILE A 108 -6.29 -24.12 5.24
C ILE A 108 -4.86 -24.66 5.34
N GLY A 109 -4.04 -24.11 6.25
CA GLY A 109 -2.70 -24.60 6.55
C GLY A 109 -1.61 -24.20 5.56
N ILE A 110 -1.80 -23.15 4.76
CA ILE A 110 -0.70 -22.60 3.96
C ILE A 110 0.33 -21.97 4.89
N GLU A 111 1.61 -22.19 4.60
CA GLU A 111 2.72 -21.58 5.34
C GLU A 111 2.53 -20.05 5.47
N PRO A 112 2.65 -19.46 6.67
CA PRO A 112 2.32 -18.05 6.91
C PRO A 112 3.07 -17.06 6.00
N TYR A 113 4.34 -17.33 5.71
CA TYR A 113 5.11 -16.56 4.76
C TYR A 113 4.46 -16.53 3.37
N LEU A 114 4.14 -17.71 2.81
CA LEU A 114 3.50 -17.84 1.49
C LEU A 114 2.07 -17.30 1.50
N ALA A 115 1.30 -17.58 2.55
CA ALA A 115 -0.05 -17.07 2.73
C ALA A 115 -0.06 -15.54 2.67
N SER A 116 0.89 -14.89 3.35
CA SER A 116 1.04 -13.43 3.34
C SER A 116 1.38 -12.90 1.94
N ILE A 117 2.36 -13.48 1.25
CA ILE A 117 2.74 -13.04 -0.11
C ILE A 117 1.59 -13.19 -1.11
N ILE A 118 0.89 -14.33 -1.13
CA ILE A 118 -0.18 -14.59 -2.09
C ILE A 118 -1.34 -13.61 -1.87
N SER A 119 -1.77 -13.44 -0.62
CA SER A 119 -2.85 -12.50 -0.30
C SER A 119 -2.46 -11.04 -0.53
N GLU A 120 -1.19 -10.66 -0.33
CA GLU A 120 -0.65 -9.35 -0.71
C GLU A 120 -0.77 -9.09 -2.22
N ILE A 121 -0.36 -10.05 -3.04
CA ILE A 121 -0.39 -9.94 -4.50
C ILE A 121 -1.83 -9.80 -5.00
N ILE A 122 -2.76 -10.62 -4.48
CA ILE A 122 -4.18 -10.57 -4.85
C ILE A 122 -4.78 -9.21 -4.48
N ALA A 123 -4.62 -8.78 -3.22
CA ALA A 123 -5.17 -7.52 -2.73
C ALA A 123 -4.59 -6.30 -3.48
N THR A 124 -3.28 -6.30 -3.73
CA THR A 124 -2.61 -5.23 -4.48
C THR A 124 -3.09 -5.15 -5.92
N THR A 125 -3.29 -6.30 -6.57
CA THR A 125 -3.80 -6.34 -7.95
C THR A 125 -5.20 -5.73 -8.02
N CYS A 126 -6.09 -6.12 -7.09
CA CYS A 126 -7.44 -5.55 -7.01
C CYS A 126 -7.42 -4.05 -6.66
N TYR A 127 -6.54 -3.62 -5.76
CA TYR A 127 -6.30 -2.22 -5.45
C TYR A 127 -5.92 -1.42 -6.69
N MET A 128 -4.92 -1.86 -7.45
CA MET A 128 -4.43 -1.14 -8.63
C MET A 128 -5.48 -1.04 -9.74
N ILE A 129 -6.26 -2.11 -9.95
CA ILE A 129 -7.39 -2.10 -10.89
C ILE A 129 -8.42 -1.05 -10.44
N SER A 130 -8.77 -1.05 -9.16
CA SER A 130 -9.79 -0.16 -8.61
C SER A 130 -9.38 1.31 -8.68
N VAL A 131 -8.14 1.63 -8.29
CA VAL A 131 -7.57 2.98 -8.41
C VAL A 131 -7.55 3.41 -9.88
N THR A 132 -7.13 2.54 -10.80
CA THR A 132 -7.09 2.86 -12.24
C THR A 132 -8.49 3.17 -12.78
N ILE A 133 -9.50 2.38 -12.43
CA ILE A 133 -10.90 2.61 -12.85
C ILE A 133 -11.43 3.93 -12.24
N PHE A 134 -11.15 4.18 -10.96
CA PHE A 134 -11.61 5.39 -10.28
C PHE A 134 -10.99 6.65 -10.88
N LEU A 135 -9.69 6.64 -11.16
CA LEU A 135 -8.99 7.75 -11.80
C LEU A 135 -9.53 8.02 -13.21
N ARG A 136 -9.85 6.97 -13.98
CA ARG A 136 -10.50 7.11 -15.30
C ARG A 136 -11.90 7.72 -15.20
N LYS A 137 -12.71 7.32 -14.22
CA LYS A 137 -14.08 7.84 -14.04
C LYS A 137 -14.12 9.29 -13.54
N THR A 138 -13.17 9.69 -12.69
CA THR A 138 -13.14 11.03 -12.09
C THR A 138 -12.52 12.10 -12.99
N LYS A 139 -12.06 11.75 -14.22
CA LYS A 139 -11.33 12.66 -15.13
C LYS A 139 -10.23 13.44 -14.41
N ALA A 140 -9.56 12.80 -13.45
CA ALA A 140 -8.42 13.39 -12.75
C ALA A 140 -7.20 13.58 -13.69
N PHE A 141 -7.31 13.12 -14.94
CA PHE A 141 -6.46 13.42 -16.09
C PHE A 141 -7.30 13.46 -17.37
#